data_AF-A0A968ABX3-F1
#
_entry.id   AF-A0A968ABX3-F1
#
_cell.length_a   1.000
_cell.length_b   1.000
_cell.length_c   1.000
_cell.angle_alpha   90.00
_cell.angle_beta   90.00
_cell.angle_gamma   90.00
#
_symmetry.space_group_name_H-M   'P 1'
#
loop_
_entity.id
_entity.type
_entity.pdbx_description
1 polymer ?
#
loop_
_entity_poly.entity_id
_entity_poly.type
_entity_poly.pdbx_seq_one_letter_code
_entity_poly.pdbx_strand_id
1 'polypeptide(L)' 'NLLHALLSGSRIKSLAKEIKAATYHNLEILESENGLVANIVFDV' A
#
# COMPACT_ATOMS: atom_id res chain seq x y z
N ASN A 1 -8.60 -14.90 10.57
CA ASN A 1 -7.90 -14.59 9.31
C ASN A 1 -6.48 -14.17 9.62
N LEU A 2 -5.50 -14.98 9.20
CA LEU A 2 -4.08 -14.65 9.29
C LEU A 2 -3.61 -14.26 7.89
N LEU A 3 -3.03 -13.08 7.77
CA LEU A 3 -2.39 -12.63 6.53
C LEU A 3 -0.93 -13.07 6.55
N HIS A 4 -0.52 -13.85 5.55
CA HIS A 4 0.88 -14.18 5.33
C HIS A 4 1.38 -13.39 4.12
N ALA A 5 2.48 -12.68 4.29
CA ALA A 5 3.11 -11.89 3.24
C ALA A 5 4.62 -12.15 3.23
N LEU A 6 5.21 -12.10 2.03
CA LEU A 6 6.65 -12.15 1.84
C LEU A 6 7.09 -10.79 1.27
N LEU A 7 8.09 -10.18 1.90
CA LEU A 7 8.71 -8.95 1.41
C LEU A 7 10.11 -9.24 0.90
N SER A 8 10.51 -8.55 -0.17
CA SER A 8 11.87 -8.56 -0.70
C SER A 8 12.24 -7.14 -1.13
N GLY A 9 13.54 -6.85 -1.22
CA GLY A 9 14.02 -5.51 -1.56
C GLY A 9 15.51 -5.48 -1.90
N SER A 10 15.97 -4.31 -2.35
CA SER A 10 17.38 -4.02 -2.65
C SER A 10 17.75 -2.61 -2.22
N ARG A 11 19.03 -2.24 -2.34
CA ARG A 11 19.51 -0.91 -1.92
C ARG A 11 18.94 0.17 -2.81
N ILE A 12 18.31 1.17 -2.19
CA ILE A 12 17.70 2.30 -2.89
C ILE A 12 18.82 3.20 -3.43
N LYS A 13 18.80 3.50 -4.74
CA LYS A 13 19.78 4.38 -5.40
C LYS A 13 19.43 5.87 -5.26
N SER A 14 18.14 6.20 -5.22
CA SER A 14 17.62 7.55 -5.02
C SER A 14 16.20 7.47 -4.47
N LEU A 15 15.80 8.46 -3.67
CA LEU A 15 14.46 8.54 -3.08
C LEU A 15 13.77 9.80 -3.61
N ALA A 16 12.65 9.62 -4.30
CA ALA A 16 11.86 10.73 -4.82
C ALA A 16 11.02 11.41 -3.74
N LYS A 17 10.43 10.61 -2.84
CA LYS A 17 9.63 11.08 -1.72
C LYS A 17 9.60 10.03 -0.63
N GLU A 18 9.61 10.47 0.62
CA GLU A 18 9.38 9.61 1.77
C GLU A 18 7.88 9.45 2.03
N ILE A 19 7.49 8.33 2.62
CA ILE A 19 6.14 8.10 3.13
C ILE A 19 6.25 8.15 4.65
N LYS A 20 5.48 9.04 5.28
CA LYS A 20 5.43 9.18 6.75
C LYS A 20 4.50 8.16 7.38
N ALA A 21 3.34 7.93 6.78
CA ALA A 21 2.34 6.98 7.28
C ALA A 21 1.38 6.49 6.19
N ALA A 22 0.92 5.25 6.30
CA ALA A 22 -0.31 4.81 5.66
C ALA A 22 -1.50 5.26 6.52
N THR A 23 -2.58 5.75 5.89
CA THR A 23 -3.70 6.33 6.64
C THR A 23 -5.04 5.69 6.25
N TYR A 24 -6.04 5.90 7.11
CA TYR A 24 -7.43 5.49 6.85
C TYR A 24 -8.23 6.51 6.03
N HIS A 25 -7.61 7.62 5.61
CA HIS A 25 -8.31 8.61 4.78
C HIS A 25 -8.69 7.96 3.46
N ASN A 26 -9.99 7.91 3.16
CA ASN A 26 -10.52 7.27 1.96
C ASN A 26 -10.04 5.81 1.77
N LEU A 27 -9.80 5.07 2.86
CA LEU A 27 -9.50 3.64 2.76
C LEU A 27 -10.76 2.89 2.34
N GLU A 28 -10.74 2.31 1.15
CA GLU A 28 -11.83 1.51 0.62
C GLU A 28 -11.28 0.21 0.04
N ILE A 29 -12.04 -0.88 0.19
CA ILE A 29 -11.81 -2.15 -0.48
C ILE A 29 -13.05 -2.43 -1.31
N LEU A 30 -12.89 -2.52 -2.62
CA LEU A 30 -13.97 -2.67 -3.58
C LEU A 30 -13.82 -4.00 -4.33
N GLU A 31 -14.92 -4.69 -4.55
CA GLU A 31 -14.99 -5.79 -5.50
C GLU A 31 -15.09 -5.24 -6.93
N SER A 32 -14.31 -5.81 -7.84
CA SER A 32 -14.32 -5.50 -9.27
C SER A 32 -14.34 -6.78 -10.08
N GLU A 33 -14.58 -6.67 -11.38
CA GLU A 33 -14.55 -7.80 -12.32
C GLU A 33 -13.20 -8.57 -12.29
N ASN A 34 -12.12 -7.91 -11.89
CA ASN A 34 -10.78 -8.49 -11.80
C ASN A 34 -10.35 -8.87 -10.36
N GLY A 35 -11.29 -8.90 -9.42
CA GLY A 35 -11.03 -9.18 -8.00
C GLY A 35 -11.06 -7.91 -7.14
N LEU A 36 -10.29 -7.89 -6.05
CA LEU A 36 -10.33 -6.80 -5.07
C LEU A 36 -9.41 -5.64 -5.46
N VAL A 37 -9.91 -4.43 -5.30
CA VAL A 37 -9.16 -3.18 -5.45
C VAL A 37 -9.16 -2.47 -4.09
N ALA A 38 -8.00 -1.97 -3.66
CA ALA A 38 -7.88 -1.18 -2.44
C ALA A 38 -7.39 0.24 -2.76
N ASN A 39 -8.07 1.25 -2.21
CA ASN A 39 -7.59 2.63 -2.22
C ASN A 39 -6.90 2.93 -0.89
N ILE A 40 -5.65 3.41 -0.92
CA ILE A 40 -4.87 3.77 0.29
C ILE A 40 -4.29 5.17 0.08
N VAL A 41 -4.54 6.07 1.04
CA VAL A 41 -3.94 7.41 1.04
C VAL A 41 -2.76 7.44 2.01
N PHE A 42 -1.60 7.82 1.49
CA PHE A 42 -0.37 7.98 2.26
C PHE A 42 -0.17 9.44 2.70
N ASP A 43 0.27 9.62 3.95
CA ASP A 43 0.92 10.84 4.39
C ASP A 43 2.41 10.79 3.98
N VAL A 44 2.92 11.92 3.51
CA VAL A 44 4.17 12.05 2.76
C VAL A 44 5.01 13.19 3.30
#